data_AF-A0A3D6BUF8-F1
#
_entry.id   AF-A0A3D6BUF8-F1
#
_cell.length_a   1.000
_cell.length_b   1.000
_cell.length_c   1.000
_cell.angle_alpha   90.00
_cell.angle_beta   90.00
_cell.angle_gamma   90.00
#
_symmetry.space_group_name_H-M   'P 1'
#
loop_
_entity.id
_entity.type
_entity.pdbx_description
1 polymer ?
#
loop_
_entity_poly.entity_id
_entity_poly.type
_entity_poly.pdbx_seq_one_letter_code
_entity_poly.pdbx_strand_id
1 'polypeptide(L)' 'MPLKKGKSQKTISGNIKELMKKPSKARAKGIGTLAKKQGITRKEAQRRQAVAIALRAAGKPLRKRKK' A
#
# COMPACT_ATOMS: atom_id res chain seq x y z
N MET A 1 13.61 -0.37 -0.44
CA MET A 1 13.42 0.64 -1.51
C MET A 1 12.96 1.93 -0.85
N PRO A 2 13.67 3.05 -1.07
CA PRO A 2 13.27 4.35 -0.57
C PRO A 2 12.03 4.84 -1.32
N LEU A 3 11.00 5.24 -0.59
CA LEU A 3 9.80 5.86 -1.17
C LEU A 3 10.07 7.34 -1.42
N LYS A 4 9.47 7.90 -2.46
CA LYS A 4 9.57 9.34 -2.73
C LYS A 4 9.00 10.09 -1.54
N LYS A 5 9.76 11.05 -1.02
CA LYS A 5 9.36 11.92 0.08
C LYS A 5 8.49 13.06 -0.49
N GLY A 6 7.42 13.40 0.22
CA GLY A 6 6.52 14.50 -0.16
C GLY A 6 5.04 14.16 -0.01
N LYS A 7 4.24 15.21 0.25
CA LYS A 7 2.81 15.11 0.57
C LYS A 7 1.88 15.25 -0.65
N SER A 8 2.45 15.54 -1.82
CA SER A 8 1.68 15.80 -3.04
C SER A 8 0.96 14.54 -3.52
N GLN A 9 -0.19 14.71 -4.17
CA GLN A 9 -0.93 13.59 -4.77
C GLN A 9 -0.11 12.88 -5.84
N LYS A 10 0.71 13.62 -6.62
CA LYS A 10 1.61 13.04 -7.63
C LYS A 10 2.65 12.11 -6.98
N THR A 11 3.22 12.51 -5.84
CA THR A 11 4.19 11.70 -5.08
C THR A 11 3.54 10.43 -4.54
N ILE A 12 2.35 10.54 -3.95
CA ILE A 12 1.60 9.40 -3.40
C ILE A 12 1.22 8.42 -4.52
N SER A 13 0.66 8.92 -5.63
CA SER A 13 0.30 8.11 -6.79
C SER A 13 1.52 7.42 -7.42
N GLY A 14 2.66 8.12 -7.49
CA GLY A 14 3.92 7.54 -7.93
C GLY A 14 4.39 6.40 -7.03
N ASN A 15 4.37 6.59 -5.71
CA ASN A 15 4.72 5.55 -4.74
C ASN A 15 3.77 4.34 -4.81
N ILE A 16 2.47 4.55 -5.01
CA ILE A 16 1.50 3.45 -5.18
C ILE A 16 1.84 2.64 -6.44
N LYS A 17 2.11 3.30 -7.57
CA LYS A 17 2.50 2.62 -8.82
C LYS A 17 3.76 1.77 -8.64
N GLU A 18 4.77 2.30 -7.95
CA GLU A 18 5.99 1.55 -7.62
C GLU A 18 5.71 0.34 -6.70
N LEU A 19 4.84 0.51 -5.71
CA LEU A 19 4.49 -0.56 -4.76
C LEU A 19 3.60 -1.66 -5.38
N MET A 20 2.94 -1.36 -6.49
CA MET A 20 2.15 -2.32 -7.27
C MET A 20 2.98 -3.20 -8.22
N LYS A 21 4.26 -2.86 -8.46
CA LYS A 21 5.20 -3.74 -9.17
C LYS A 21 5.51 -5.00 -8.35
N LYS A 22 6.40 -5.85 -8.86
CA LYS A 22 6.80 -7.12 -8.22
C LYS A 22 7.17 -6.89 -6.74
N PRO A 23 6.39 -7.44 -5.79
CA PRO A 23 6.66 -7.28 -4.37
C PRO A 23 7.83 -8.16 -3.93
N SER A 24 8.53 -7.75 -2.86
CA SER A 24 9.54 -8.61 -2.21
C SER A 24 8.89 -9.82 -1.53
N LYS A 25 9.67 -10.87 -1.25
CA LYS A 25 9.20 -12.12 -0.60
C LYS A 25 8.39 -11.84 0.69
N ALA A 26 8.91 -10.98 1.56
CA ALA A 26 8.24 -10.59 2.80
C ALA A 26 6.90 -9.88 2.56
N ARG A 27 6.86 -8.96 1.59
CA ARG A 27 5.63 -8.23 1.24
C ARG A 27 4.60 -9.18 0.62
N ALA A 28 5.03 -10.08 -0.27
CA ALA A 28 4.17 -11.08 -0.88
C ALA A 28 3.49 -11.99 0.16
N LYS A 29 4.23 -12.41 1.20
CA LYS A 29 3.66 -13.16 2.34
C LYS A 29 2.58 -12.34 3.04
N GLY A 30 2.87 -11.07 3.37
CA GLY A 30 1.90 -10.17 4.00
C GLY A 30 0.64 -9.95 3.17
N ILE A 31 0.78 -9.77 1.84
CA ILE A 31 -0.34 -9.65 0.91
C ILE A 31 -1.18 -10.94 0.90
N GLY A 32 -0.52 -12.11 0.88
CA GLY A 32 -1.21 -13.40 0.91
C GLY A 32 -2.03 -13.59 2.18
N THR A 33 -1.46 -13.28 3.35
CA THR A 33 -2.17 -13.33 4.63
C THR A 33 -3.34 -12.33 4.66
N LEU A 34 -3.12 -11.11 4.18
CA LEU A 34 -4.16 -10.07 4.14
C LEU A 34 -5.33 -10.46 3.23
N ALA A 35 -5.02 -11.00 2.05
CA ALA A 35 -6.00 -11.50 1.09
C ALA A 35 -6.87 -12.60 1.71
N LYS A 36 -6.24 -13.60 2.33
CA LYS A 36 -6.94 -14.68 3.03
C LYS A 36 -7.81 -14.17 4.18
N LYS A 37 -7.26 -13.30 5.04
CA LYS A 37 -7.98 -12.78 6.22
C LYS A 37 -9.19 -11.92 5.85
N GLN A 38 -9.14 -11.19 4.74
CA GLN A 38 -10.22 -10.30 4.31
C GLN A 38 -11.14 -10.91 3.25
N GLY A 39 -10.86 -12.13 2.77
CA GLY A 39 -11.61 -12.74 1.67
C GLY A 39 -11.51 -11.96 0.34
N ILE A 40 -10.41 -11.24 0.12
CA ILE A 40 -10.20 -10.42 -1.08
C ILE A 40 -9.11 -11.00 -1.98
N THR A 41 -9.05 -10.52 -3.23
CA THR A 41 -8.00 -10.93 -4.16
C THR A 41 -6.61 -10.44 -3.70
N ARG A 42 -5.55 -11.16 -4.09
CA ARG A 42 -4.16 -10.74 -3.83
C ARG A 42 -3.85 -9.36 -4.43
N LYS A 43 -4.40 -9.06 -5.61
CA LYS A 43 -4.22 -7.77 -6.29
C LYS A 43 -4.83 -6.63 -5.48
N GLU A 44 -6.01 -6.85 -4.91
CA GLU A 44 -6.67 -5.85 -4.08
C GLU A 44 -5.99 -5.68 -2.73
N ALA A 45 -5.57 -6.78 -2.09
CA ALA A 45 -4.77 -6.74 -0.88
C ALA A 45 -3.46 -5.97 -1.08
N GLN A 46 -2.77 -6.20 -2.21
CA GLN A 46 -1.58 -5.46 -2.59
C GLN A 46 -1.87 -3.97 -2.75
N ARG A 47 -2.97 -3.62 -3.42
CA ARG A 47 -3.37 -2.21 -3.60
C ARG A 47 -3.64 -1.53 -2.26
N ARG A 48 -4.40 -2.17 -1.36
CA ARG A 48 -4.68 -1.64 -0.02
C ARG A 48 -3.40 -1.43 0.78
N GLN A 49 -2.46 -2.38 0.73
CA GLN A 49 -1.17 -2.27 1.39
C GLN A 49 -0.30 -1.15 0.78
N ALA A 50 -0.28 -1.03 -0.55
CA ALA A 50 0.45 0.01 -1.27
C ALA A 50 -0.05 1.41 -0.89
N VAL A 51 -1.37 1.61 -0.83
CA VAL A 51 -1.97 2.87 -0.37
C VAL A 51 -1.58 3.17 1.08
N ALA A 52 -1.66 2.19 1.98
CA ALA A 52 -1.30 2.38 3.38
C ALA A 52 0.16 2.79 3.57
N ILE A 53 1.08 2.13 2.87
CA ILE A 53 2.51 2.46 2.90
C ILE A 53 2.75 3.85 2.30
N ALA A 54 2.13 4.18 1.17
CA ALA A 54 2.32 5.47 0.51
C ALA A 54 1.79 6.65 1.36
N LEU A 55 0.64 6.48 2.02
CA LEU A 55 0.09 7.48 2.94
C LEU A 55 0.97 7.65 4.18
N ARG A 56 1.44 6.55 4.76
CA ARG A 56 2.37 6.58 5.91
C ARG A 56 3.68 7.27 5.55
N ALA A 57 4.25 7.00 4.38
CA ALA A 57 5.44 7.68 3.87
C ALA A 57 5.23 9.18 3.63
N ALA A 58 4.01 9.58 3.27
CA ALA A 58 3.62 10.98 3.15
C ALA A 58 3.25 11.64 4.49
N GLY A 59 3.29 10.91 5.61
CA GLY A 59 2.85 11.41 6.91
C GLY A 59 1.35 11.77 6.97
N LYS A 60 0.53 11.18 6.07
CA LYS A 60 -0.91 11.38 6.08
C LYS A 60 -1.60 10.25 6.85
N PRO A 61 -2.56 10.56 7.72
CA PRO A 61 -3.31 9.52 8.41
C PRO A 61 -4.10 8.70 7.40
N LEU A 62 -4.17 7.39 7.62
CA LEU A 62 -5.15 6.55 6.95
C LEU A 62 -6.53 7.08 7.31
N ARG A 63 -7.34 7.39 6.29
CA ARG A 63 -8.70 7.90 6.48
C ARG A 63 -9.44 6.89 7.34
N LYS A 64 -9.73 7.23 8.60
CA LYS A 64 -10.45 6.35 9.53
C LYS A 64 -11.79 6.03 8.86
N ARG A 65 -12.16 4.74 8.78
CA ARG A 65 -13.55 4.40 8.45
C ARG A 65 -14.41 5.07 9.52
N LYS A 66 -15.29 5.99 9.13
CA LYS A 66 -16.39 6.40 9.99
C LYS A 66 -17.18 5.12 10.26
N LYS A 67 -17.32 4.79 11.54
CA LYS A 67 -17.96 3.57 12.01
C LYS A 67 -19.44 3.63 11.69
#